data_AF-A0A560QBL3-F1
#
_entry.id   AF-A0A560QBL3-F1
#
_cell.length_a   1.000
_cell.length_b   1.000
_cell.length_c   1.000
_cell.angle_alpha   90.00
_cell.angle_beta   90.00
_cell.angle_gamma   90.00
#
_symmetry.space_group_name_H-M   'P 1'
#
loop_
_entity.id
_entity.type
_entity.pdbx_description
1 polymer ?
#
loop_
_entity_poly.entity_id
_entity_poly.type
_entity_poly.pdbx_seq_one_letter_code
_entity_poly.pdbx_strand_id
1 'polypeptide(L)'
;MNIAVMAFPLYILLMLLELAYERYSGRPTYRLADASTSINTAVLRVLLEGPLRLLLVVPYAWLYEHARWFEWDAALPWVWLFGFVAVDFCFYWAHRTLHRYNLLWGAHQPHHSSEDFNLSTALRKGALQTGFDWPFYLPLAVLGLPLPLFLLLLGVQLVYQFWIHTQHVGRLGWLEYLLITPSLHRVHHGQNDAYIDKNHGGVFSFWDRLFGTHAEEREPVRYGVTTPVGTFDPIRLQFSWWCLLWADALATRCWWDKLRLWWMPTGWRPVDVRHRPWPQMGAEKFERPYPAELKAYAFVQFVLINALALVFLASVRQAALWQAGLLVLVILSGCVSLGLLFEGRRQLWRWEGVRLLAMAGLALGWGVWLASGQWLLAVLLAGLCVASLLWLVLLGWRSRSGQLL
;
A
#
# COMPACT_ATOMS: atom_id res chain seq x y z
N MET A 1 -0.61 21.38 3.21
CA MET A 1 -1.42 20.15 3.38
C MET A 1 -0.94 19.14 2.34
N ASN A 2 -0.87 17.84 2.63
CA ASN A 2 -0.34 16.85 1.69
C ASN A 2 -1.30 16.70 0.50
N ILE A 3 -0.87 17.06 -0.73
CA ILE A 3 -1.70 16.99 -1.95
C ILE A 3 -2.29 15.60 -2.16
N ALA A 4 -1.50 14.54 -1.93
CA ALA A 4 -1.98 13.18 -2.14
C ALA A 4 -3.16 12.81 -1.23
N VAL A 5 -3.21 13.39 -0.01
CA VAL A 5 -4.35 13.23 0.90
C VAL A 5 -5.55 14.06 0.43
N MET A 6 -5.31 15.26 -0.09
CA MET A 6 -6.39 16.09 -0.66
C MET A 6 -7.02 15.46 -1.91
N ALA A 7 -6.30 14.59 -2.61
CA ALA A 7 -6.79 13.86 -3.78
C ALA A 7 -7.68 12.64 -3.43
N PHE A 8 -7.87 12.28 -2.15
CA PHE A 8 -8.70 11.12 -1.77
C PHE A 8 -10.12 11.12 -2.38
N PRO A 9 -10.87 12.23 -2.39
CA PRO A 9 -12.19 12.26 -3.03
C PRO A 9 -12.12 11.94 -4.53
N LEU A 10 -11.07 12.41 -5.21
CA LEU A 10 -10.82 12.10 -6.62
C LEU A 10 -10.49 10.61 -6.80
N TYR A 11 -9.67 10.01 -5.94
CA TYR A 11 -9.36 8.57 -6.00
C TYR A 11 -10.61 7.72 -5.83
N ILE A 12 -11.48 8.06 -4.87
CA ILE A 12 -12.76 7.38 -4.65
C ILE A 12 -13.64 7.50 -5.89
N LEU A 13 -13.79 8.71 -6.43
CA LEU A 13 -14.58 8.94 -7.64
C LEU A 13 -14.07 8.10 -8.81
N LEU A 14 -12.76 8.11 -9.08
CA LEU A 14 -12.16 7.36 -10.18
C LEU A 14 -12.30 5.84 -10.00
N MET A 15 -12.13 5.31 -8.78
CA MET A 15 -12.38 3.89 -8.49
C MET A 15 -13.85 3.52 -8.72
N LEU A 16 -14.80 4.37 -8.31
CA LEU A 16 -16.23 4.13 -8.55
C LEU A 16 -16.57 4.16 -10.06
N LEU A 17 -15.95 5.06 -10.81
CA LEU A 17 -16.10 5.12 -12.27
C LEU A 17 -15.49 3.89 -12.94
N GLU A 18 -14.32 3.42 -12.50
CA GLU A 18 -13.71 2.18 -13.01
C GLU A 18 -14.58 0.96 -12.69
N LEU A 19 -15.11 0.86 -11.48
CA LEU A 19 -16.07 -0.18 -11.10
C LEU A 19 -17.35 -0.13 -11.95
N ALA A 20 -17.89 1.06 -12.25
CA ALA A 20 -19.03 1.21 -13.14
C ALA A 20 -18.69 0.77 -14.57
N TYR A 21 -17.50 1.13 -15.07
CA TYR A 21 -17.02 0.73 -16.39
C TYR A 21 -16.76 -0.77 -16.50
N GLU A 22 -16.21 -1.40 -15.45
CA GLU A 22 -16.07 -2.86 -15.35
C GLU A 22 -17.44 -3.55 -15.55
N ARG A 23 -18.48 -3.07 -14.85
CA ARG A 23 -19.83 -3.64 -14.94
C ARG A 23 -20.44 -3.45 -16.33
N TYR A 24 -20.21 -2.29 -16.94
CA TYR A 24 -20.68 -2.00 -18.29
C TYR A 24 -19.95 -2.83 -19.36
N SER A 25 -18.62 -2.97 -19.25
CA SER A 25 -17.78 -3.66 -20.24
C SER A 25 -17.75 -5.19 -20.08
N GLY A 26 -18.21 -5.71 -18.94
CA GLY A 26 -18.19 -7.14 -18.63
C GLY A 26 -16.79 -7.71 -18.39
N ARG A 27 -15.79 -6.86 -18.09
CA ARG A 27 -14.38 -7.24 -17.89
C ARG A 27 -14.01 -7.10 -16.40
N PRO A 28 -14.22 -8.14 -15.57
CA PRO A 28 -13.97 -8.05 -14.13
C PRO A 28 -12.48 -7.88 -13.82
N THR A 29 -12.15 -6.87 -13.03
CA THR A 29 -10.79 -6.51 -12.57
C THR A 29 -10.71 -6.37 -11.06
N TYR A 30 -11.84 -6.23 -10.36
CA TYR A 30 -11.89 -6.11 -8.90
C TYR A 30 -12.32 -7.41 -8.22
N ARG A 31 -11.49 -7.89 -7.28
CA ARG A 31 -11.92 -8.80 -6.21
C ARG A 31 -11.99 -8.02 -4.90
N LEU A 32 -13.13 -8.12 -4.21
CA LEU A 32 -13.39 -7.36 -2.98
C LEU A 32 -12.27 -7.53 -1.95
N ALA A 33 -11.83 -8.76 -1.71
CA ALA A 33 -10.77 -9.05 -0.75
C ALA A 33 -9.45 -8.35 -1.12
N ASP A 34 -9.02 -8.47 -2.38
CA ASP A 34 -7.76 -7.87 -2.83
C ASP A 34 -7.81 -6.34 -2.82
N ALA A 35 -8.91 -5.75 -3.31
CA ALA A 35 -9.12 -4.30 -3.33
C ALA A 35 -9.20 -3.70 -1.91
N SER A 36 -9.90 -4.38 -1.00
CA SER A 36 -9.96 -3.98 0.41
C SER A 36 -8.58 -4.05 1.07
N THR A 37 -7.79 -5.11 0.82
CA THR A 37 -6.42 -5.21 1.33
C THR A 37 -5.54 -4.10 0.75
N SER A 38 -5.65 -3.80 -0.54
CA SER A 38 -4.92 -2.71 -1.19
C SER A 38 -5.19 -1.37 -0.52
N ILE A 39 -6.45 -1.00 -0.30
CA ILE A 39 -6.82 0.24 0.40
C ILE A 39 -6.36 0.22 1.87
N ASN A 40 -6.50 -0.91 2.57
CA ASN A 40 -6.06 -1.03 3.97
C ASN A 40 -4.54 -0.90 4.14
N THR A 41 -3.73 -1.32 3.16
CA THR A 41 -2.27 -1.08 3.22
C THR A 41 -1.93 0.40 3.03
N ALA A 42 -2.71 1.16 2.24
CA ALA A 42 -2.61 2.62 2.21
C ALA A 42 -2.95 3.25 3.57
N VAL A 43 -4.00 2.76 4.25
CA VAL A 43 -4.32 3.19 5.62
C VAL A 43 -3.14 2.91 6.56
N LEU A 44 -2.60 1.68 6.55
CA LEU A 44 -1.43 1.31 7.35
C LEU A 44 -0.24 2.24 7.08
N ARG A 45 0.06 2.53 5.80
CA ARG A 45 1.10 3.49 5.42
C ARG A 45 0.83 4.85 6.05
N VAL A 46 -0.36 5.42 5.89
CA VAL A 46 -0.72 6.73 6.45
C VAL A 46 -0.53 6.79 7.96
N LEU A 47 -0.92 5.72 8.68
CA LEU A 47 -0.77 5.65 10.14
C LEU A 47 0.71 5.59 10.58
N LEU A 48 1.57 4.94 9.80
CA LEU A 48 3.00 4.79 10.09
C LEU A 48 3.89 5.89 9.48
N GLU A 49 3.38 6.64 8.50
CA GLU A 49 4.20 7.55 7.70
C GLU A 49 4.68 8.76 8.51
N GLY A 50 3.99 9.16 9.58
CA GLY A 50 4.38 10.31 10.40
C GLY A 50 5.85 10.26 10.86
N PRO A 51 6.24 9.28 11.70
CA PRO A 51 7.63 9.12 12.13
C PRO A 51 8.60 8.84 10.98
N LEU A 52 8.22 8.00 10.01
CA LEU A 52 9.10 7.66 8.88
C LEU A 52 9.42 8.87 8.00
N ARG A 53 8.47 9.80 7.84
CA ARG A 53 8.67 11.01 7.03
C ARG A 53 9.65 11.99 7.67
N LEU A 54 9.89 11.90 8.97
CA LEU A 54 10.96 12.67 9.63
C LEU A 54 12.35 12.25 9.14
N LEU A 55 12.54 10.97 8.76
CA LEU A 55 13.79 10.49 8.16
C LEU A 55 14.10 11.17 6.84
N LEU A 56 13.07 11.62 6.10
CA LEU A 56 13.25 12.44 4.90
C LEU A 56 13.39 13.92 5.26
N VAL A 57 12.44 14.47 6.02
CA VAL A 57 12.32 15.92 6.22
C VAL A 57 13.49 16.51 7.00
N VAL A 58 13.95 15.84 8.07
CA VAL A 58 15.00 16.39 8.93
C VAL A 58 16.35 16.46 8.20
N PRO A 59 16.86 15.37 7.58
CA PRO A 59 18.13 15.44 6.84
C PRO A 59 18.04 16.35 5.61
N TYR A 60 16.89 16.36 4.90
CA TYR A 60 16.70 17.24 3.76
C TYR A 60 16.77 18.72 4.17
N ALA A 61 16.03 19.12 5.22
CA ALA A 61 16.06 20.50 5.72
C ALA A 61 17.46 20.90 6.18
N TRP A 62 18.14 20.00 6.90
CA TRP A 62 19.50 20.27 7.37
C TRP A 62 20.49 20.48 6.21
N LEU A 63 20.46 19.62 5.18
CA LEU A 63 21.29 19.78 3.98
C LEU A 63 20.94 21.04 3.20
N TYR A 64 19.66 21.36 3.09
CA TYR A 64 19.21 22.55 2.39
C TYR A 64 19.71 23.84 3.07
N GLU A 65 19.78 23.89 4.40
CA GLU A 65 20.26 25.08 5.11
C GLU A 65 21.79 25.18 5.20
N HIS A 66 22.50 24.05 5.25
CA HIS A 66 23.95 24.06 5.52
C HIS A 66 24.82 23.67 4.33
N ALA A 67 24.27 23.06 3.28
CA ALA A 67 25.03 22.46 2.19
C ALA A 67 24.46 22.74 0.79
N ARG A 68 23.43 23.59 0.64
CA ARG A 68 22.91 23.94 -0.68
C ARG A 68 23.95 24.71 -1.49
N TRP A 69 24.06 24.37 -2.77
CA TRP A 69 24.94 25.04 -3.73
C TRP A 69 24.26 26.22 -4.42
N PHE A 70 22.94 26.16 -4.55
CA PHE A 70 22.15 27.18 -5.26
C PHE A 70 20.98 27.63 -4.40
N GLU A 71 20.52 28.85 -4.67
CA GLU A 71 19.28 29.39 -4.13
C GLU A 71 18.33 29.65 -5.29
N TRP A 72 17.22 28.91 -5.33
CA TRP A 72 16.25 29.00 -6.42
C TRP A 72 15.02 29.79 -5.97
N ASP A 73 14.61 30.74 -6.81
CA ASP A 73 13.36 31.46 -6.61
C ASP A 73 12.18 30.59 -7.07
N ALA A 74 11.40 30.12 -6.09
CA ALA A 74 10.20 29.32 -6.34
C ALA A 74 9.07 30.09 -7.05
N ALA A 75 9.19 31.40 -7.27
CA ALA A 75 8.28 32.16 -8.13
C ALA A 75 8.52 31.88 -9.63
N LEU A 76 9.71 31.40 -10.01
CA LEU A 76 10.08 31.18 -11.41
C LEU A 76 9.53 29.83 -11.93
N PRO A 77 8.73 29.80 -13.01
CA PRO A 77 8.13 28.56 -13.52
C PRO A 77 9.13 27.48 -13.92
N TRP A 78 10.33 27.86 -14.38
CA TRP A 78 11.36 26.90 -14.77
C TRP A 78 11.87 26.08 -13.56
N VAL A 79 11.86 26.64 -12.34
CA VAL A 79 12.24 25.94 -11.12
C VAL A 79 11.26 24.81 -10.81
N TRP A 80 9.97 25.02 -11.09
CA TRP A 80 8.94 23.99 -10.95
C TRP A 80 9.11 22.87 -11.96
N LEU A 81 9.32 23.23 -13.23
CA LEU A 81 9.53 22.25 -14.30
C LEU A 81 10.79 21.42 -14.05
N PHE A 82 11.92 22.09 -13.79
CA PHE A 82 13.17 21.43 -13.44
C PHE A 82 13.00 20.57 -12.20
N GLY A 83 12.41 21.13 -11.12
CA GLY A 83 12.21 20.43 -9.87
C GLY A 83 11.35 19.17 -10.06
N PHE A 84 10.31 19.23 -10.88
CA PHE A 84 9.44 18.08 -11.14
C PHE A 84 10.18 16.97 -11.90
N VAL A 85 10.95 17.33 -12.93
CA VAL A 85 11.80 16.39 -13.67
C VAL A 85 12.87 15.78 -12.75
N ALA A 86 13.49 16.58 -11.87
CA ALA A 86 14.50 16.13 -10.94
C ALA A 86 13.94 15.21 -9.84
N VAL A 87 12.74 15.50 -9.31
CA VAL A 87 12.01 14.62 -8.40
C VAL A 87 11.70 13.29 -9.08
N ASP A 88 11.26 13.31 -10.34
CA ASP A 88 10.98 12.09 -11.08
C ASP A 88 12.23 11.27 -11.39
N PHE A 89 13.35 11.94 -11.65
CA PHE A 89 14.66 11.28 -11.77
C PHE A 89 15.10 10.60 -10.46
N CYS A 90 14.98 11.28 -9.32
CA CYS A 90 15.26 10.68 -8.01
C CYS A 90 14.35 9.47 -7.74
N PHE A 91 13.06 9.59 -8.08
CA PHE A 91 12.11 8.48 -7.98
C PHE A 91 12.53 7.30 -8.85
N TYR A 92 12.91 7.51 -10.11
CA TYR A 92 13.36 6.43 -11.00
C TYR A 92 14.48 5.60 -10.36
N TRP A 93 15.49 6.26 -9.80
CA TRP A 93 16.61 5.57 -9.15
C TRP A 93 16.22 4.90 -7.84
N ALA A 94 15.40 5.55 -7.02
CA ALA A 94 14.86 4.95 -5.81
C ALA A 94 14.07 3.68 -6.14
N HIS A 95 13.15 3.79 -7.10
CA HIS A 95 12.26 2.72 -7.53
C HIS A 95 13.03 1.54 -8.12
N ARG A 96 13.92 1.80 -9.09
CA ARG A 96 14.80 0.76 -9.64
C ARG A 96 15.63 0.07 -8.55
N THR A 97 16.12 0.83 -7.58
CA THR A 97 16.94 0.26 -6.49
C THR A 97 16.10 -0.57 -5.52
N LEU A 98 14.85 -0.17 -5.25
CA LEU A 98 13.88 -0.95 -4.48
C LEU A 98 13.61 -2.32 -5.11
N HIS A 99 13.56 -2.41 -6.44
CA HIS A 99 13.39 -3.69 -7.14
C HIS A 99 14.63 -4.59 -7.11
N ARG A 100 15.83 -4.01 -6.99
CA ARG A 100 17.09 -4.73 -7.24
C ARG A 100 17.70 -5.42 -6.03
N TYR A 101 17.37 -5.03 -4.81
CA TYR A 101 18.01 -5.57 -3.60
C TYR A 101 17.02 -6.20 -2.64
N ASN A 102 17.37 -7.36 -2.07
CA ASN A 102 16.52 -8.15 -1.19
C ASN A 102 15.85 -7.34 -0.05
N LEU A 103 16.61 -6.54 0.69
CA LEU A 103 16.08 -5.71 1.78
C LEU A 103 15.06 -4.70 1.28
N LEU A 104 15.41 -4.00 0.19
CA LEU A 104 14.65 -2.90 -0.37
C LEU A 104 13.39 -3.39 -1.08
N TRP A 105 13.49 -4.54 -1.74
CA TRP A 105 12.34 -5.22 -2.33
C TRP A 105 11.33 -5.59 -1.24
N GLY A 106 11.75 -6.02 -0.06
CA GLY A 106 10.78 -6.27 1.03
C GLY A 106 9.94 -5.05 1.42
N ALA A 107 10.46 -3.82 1.25
CA ALA A 107 9.68 -2.61 1.49
C ALA A 107 8.72 -2.25 0.34
N HIS A 108 9.02 -2.70 -0.88
CA HIS A 108 8.27 -2.32 -2.09
C HIS A 108 7.38 -3.43 -2.65
N GLN A 109 7.74 -4.70 -2.43
CA GLN A 109 7.01 -5.92 -2.75
C GLN A 109 5.53 -5.88 -2.33
N PRO A 110 5.16 -5.27 -1.19
CA PRO A 110 3.76 -5.04 -0.87
C PRO A 110 2.98 -4.39 -2.02
N HIS A 111 3.56 -3.41 -2.73
CA HIS A 111 2.93 -2.75 -3.87
C HIS A 111 2.63 -3.70 -5.04
N HIS A 112 3.57 -4.59 -5.35
CA HIS A 112 3.45 -5.56 -6.44
C HIS A 112 2.65 -6.81 -6.06
N SER A 113 2.39 -7.02 -4.77
CA SER A 113 1.79 -8.26 -4.29
C SER A 113 0.33 -8.48 -4.68
N SER A 114 -0.34 -7.48 -5.27
CA SER A 114 -1.73 -7.64 -5.73
C SER A 114 -1.76 -8.51 -6.97
N GLU A 115 -2.65 -9.49 -6.97
CA GLU A 115 -2.85 -10.39 -8.10
C GLU A 115 -3.93 -9.86 -9.06
N ASP A 116 -4.49 -8.69 -8.75
CA ASP A 116 -5.43 -7.93 -9.57
C ASP A 116 -4.81 -6.57 -9.91
N PHE A 117 -5.18 -6.00 -11.06
CA PHE A 117 -4.64 -4.71 -11.46
C PHE A 117 -5.75 -3.74 -11.82
N ASN A 118 -5.97 -2.78 -10.94
CA ASN A 118 -7.02 -1.77 -11.02
C ASN A 118 -6.62 -0.57 -10.14
N LEU A 119 -7.44 0.48 -10.10
CA LEU A 119 -7.07 1.72 -9.40
C LEU A 119 -6.86 1.54 -7.90
N SER A 120 -7.44 0.52 -7.26
CA SER A 120 -7.14 0.20 -5.86
C SER A 120 -5.69 -0.29 -5.67
N THR A 121 -5.09 -0.93 -6.68
CA THR A 121 -3.67 -1.37 -6.67
C THR A 121 -2.73 -0.18 -6.50
N ALA A 122 -3.09 1.01 -6.99
CA ALA A 122 -2.33 2.24 -6.75
C ALA A 122 -2.18 2.56 -5.25
N LEU A 123 -3.19 2.18 -4.45
CA LEU A 123 -3.24 2.37 -3.00
C LEU A 123 -2.60 1.21 -2.25
N ARG A 124 -2.28 0.09 -2.90
CA ARG A 124 -1.49 -0.98 -2.27
C ARG A 124 -0.06 -0.47 -2.08
N LYS A 125 0.29 0.05 -0.90
CA LYS A 125 1.59 0.67 -0.66
C LYS A 125 2.40 -0.06 0.41
N GLY A 126 3.71 -0.09 0.22
CA GLY A 126 4.66 -0.46 1.26
C GLY A 126 4.65 0.55 2.39
N ALA A 127 4.25 0.13 3.59
CA ALA A 127 4.11 1.04 4.73
C ALA A 127 5.46 1.51 5.28
N LEU A 128 6.53 0.75 5.01
CA LEU A 128 7.90 1.03 5.48
C LEU A 128 8.80 1.61 4.37
N GLN A 129 8.30 1.78 3.14
CA GLN A 129 9.11 2.19 1.99
C GLN A 129 9.82 3.54 2.21
N THR A 130 9.14 4.52 2.82
CA THR A 130 9.72 5.84 3.14
C THR A 130 10.97 5.74 4.01
N GLY A 131 11.13 4.67 4.79
CA GLY A 131 12.34 4.42 5.59
C GLY A 131 13.57 4.07 4.76
N PHE A 132 13.40 3.76 3.48
CA PHE A 132 14.45 3.26 2.60
C PHE A 132 14.71 4.15 1.36
N ASP A 133 13.68 4.81 0.82
CA ASP A 133 13.80 5.60 -0.41
C ASP A 133 14.19 7.07 -0.20
N TRP A 134 14.11 7.58 1.04
CA TRP A 134 14.44 8.97 1.37
C TRP A 134 15.85 9.44 0.95
N PRO A 135 16.94 8.62 1.00
CA PRO A 135 18.28 9.10 0.67
C PRO A 135 18.41 9.56 -0.79
N PHE A 136 17.62 9.00 -1.69
CA PHE A 136 17.65 9.32 -3.12
C PHE A 136 17.21 10.76 -3.43
N TYR A 137 16.50 11.40 -2.49
CA TYR A 137 16.01 12.76 -2.65
C TYR A 137 16.92 13.82 -2.02
N LEU A 138 17.89 13.43 -1.19
CA LEU A 138 18.83 14.37 -0.56
C LEU A 138 19.67 15.21 -1.54
N PRO A 139 20.09 14.69 -2.72
CA PRO A 139 20.77 15.52 -3.71
C PRO A 139 19.97 16.77 -4.12
N LEU A 140 18.64 16.72 -4.08
CA LEU A 140 17.80 17.88 -4.40
C LEU A 140 17.93 19.01 -3.36
N ALA A 141 18.16 18.66 -2.09
CA ALA A 141 18.45 19.65 -1.05
C ALA A 141 19.78 20.36 -1.31
N VAL A 142 20.81 19.59 -1.68
CA VAL A 142 22.15 20.11 -2.05
C VAL A 142 22.06 20.98 -3.32
N LEU A 143 21.22 20.61 -4.29
CA LEU A 143 20.96 21.43 -5.47
C LEU A 143 20.13 22.68 -5.20
N GLY A 144 19.62 22.88 -3.98
CA GLY A 144 18.89 24.09 -3.61
C GLY A 144 17.40 24.07 -3.92
N LEU A 145 16.78 22.89 -4.11
CA LEU A 145 15.32 22.79 -4.27
C LEU A 145 14.63 22.99 -2.91
N PRO A 146 13.82 24.05 -2.71
CA PRO A 146 13.22 24.33 -1.42
C PRO A 146 12.33 23.19 -0.93
N LEU A 147 12.47 22.81 0.34
CA LEU A 147 11.73 21.69 0.94
C LEU A 147 10.20 21.76 0.70
N PRO A 148 9.51 22.91 0.87
CA PRO A 148 8.07 22.97 0.59
C PRO A 148 7.72 22.64 -0.87
N LEU A 149 8.53 23.13 -1.82
CA LEU A 149 8.35 22.85 -3.25
C LEU A 149 8.65 21.37 -3.55
N PHE A 150 9.73 20.82 -3.02
CA PHE A 150 10.05 19.39 -3.15
C PHE A 150 8.89 18.49 -2.68
N LEU A 151 8.37 18.71 -1.47
CA LEU A 151 7.27 17.90 -0.92
C LEU A 151 5.98 18.05 -1.74
N LEU A 152 5.75 19.23 -2.32
CA LEU A 152 4.62 19.49 -3.21
C LEU A 152 4.75 18.67 -4.50
N LEU A 153 5.91 18.75 -5.17
CA LEU A 153 6.20 18.06 -6.43
C LEU A 153 6.18 16.55 -6.26
N LEU A 154 6.72 16.03 -5.15
CA LEU A 154 6.61 14.62 -4.77
C LEU A 154 5.14 14.18 -4.60
N GLY A 155 4.30 15.06 -4.04
CA GLY A 155 2.86 14.83 -3.93
C GLY A 155 2.14 14.82 -5.28
N VAL A 156 2.48 15.75 -6.17
CA VAL A 156 1.94 15.81 -7.55
C VAL A 156 2.32 14.55 -8.34
N GLN A 157 3.57 14.11 -8.22
CA GLN A 157 4.04 12.87 -8.83
C GLN A 157 3.25 11.66 -8.33
N LEU A 158 3.00 11.58 -7.02
CA LEU A 158 2.21 10.48 -6.44
C LEU A 158 0.75 10.47 -6.93
N VAL A 159 0.14 11.66 -7.11
CA VAL A 159 -1.21 11.78 -7.71
C VAL A 159 -1.19 11.30 -9.16
N TYR A 160 -0.17 11.67 -9.94
CA TYR A 160 -0.03 11.18 -11.31
C TYR A 160 0.04 9.65 -11.37
N GLN A 161 0.79 9.02 -10.47
CA GLN A 161 0.92 7.56 -10.45
C GLN A 161 -0.39 6.83 -10.12
N PHE A 162 -1.47 7.50 -9.73
CA PHE A 162 -2.74 6.84 -9.44
C PHE A 162 -3.40 6.26 -10.70
N TRP A 163 -3.60 7.08 -11.74
CA TRP A 163 -4.42 6.71 -12.91
C TRP A 163 -3.78 5.65 -13.81
N ILE A 164 -2.46 5.45 -13.70
CA ILE A 164 -1.72 4.43 -14.47
C ILE A 164 -1.99 2.99 -14.00
N HIS A 165 -2.73 2.80 -12.90
CA HIS A 165 -3.11 1.48 -12.40
C HIS A 165 -4.48 1.04 -12.95
N THR A 166 -4.54 0.68 -14.23
CA THR A 166 -5.78 0.15 -14.82
C THR A 166 -5.49 -0.81 -15.95
N GLN A 167 -6.40 -1.77 -16.17
CA GLN A 167 -6.40 -2.65 -17.34
C GLN A 167 -7.26 -2.12 -18.48
N HIS A 168 -8.08 -1.09 -18.23
CA HIS A 168 -9.10 -0.63 -19.20
C HIS A 168 -8.56 0.33 -20.26
N VAL A 169 -7.36 0.88 -20.06
CA VAL A 169 -6.69 1.76 -21.02
C VAL A 169 -5.59 0.97 -21.73
N GLY A 170 -5.72 0.82 -23.05
CA GLY A 170 -4.73 0.15 -23.89
C GLY A 170 -3.42 0.96 -24.03
N ARG A 171 -2.67 0.65 -25.09
CA ARG A 171 -1.48 1.45 -25.45
C ARG A 171 -1.88 2.84 -25.92
N LEU A 172 -1.10 3.86 -25.55
CA LEU A 172 -1.34 5.26 -25.92
C LEU A 172 -0.40 5.78 -27.03
N GLY A 173 0.32 4.87 -27.69
CA GLY A 173 1.15 5.19 -28.85
C GLY A 173 2.29 6.15 -28.50
N TRP A 174 2.36 7.29 -29.18
CA TRP A 174 3.46 8.25 -29.04
C TRP A 174 3.61 8.80 -27.61
N LEU A 175 2.53 8.86 -26.82
CA LEU A 175 2.58 9.29 -25.42
C LEU A 175 3.50 8.40 -24.57
N GLU A 176 3.63 7.11 -24.92
CA GLU A 176 4.44 6.13 -24.18
C GLU A 176 5.94 6.37 -24.31
N TYR A 177 6.37 7.24 -25.23
CA TYR A 177 7.77 7.67 -25.36
C TYR A 177 8.14 8.75 -24.34
N LEU A 178 7.16 9.48 -23.83
CA LEU A 178 7.35 10.58 -22.88
C LEU A 178 6.87 10.20 -21.48
N LEU A 179 5.70 9.57 -21.41
CA LEU A 179 4.97 9.33 -20.18
C LEU A 179 4.88 7.84 -19.86
N ILE A 180 4.86 7.54 -18.56
CA ILE A 180 4.45 6.23 -18.05
C ILE A 180 2.93 6.15 -18.20
N THR A 181 2.47 5.21 -19.01
CA THR A 181 1.04 4.99 -19.28
C THR A 181 0.56 3.73 -18.56
N PRO A 182 -0.76 3.48 -18.51
CA PRO A 182 -1.29 2.23 -17.97
C PRO A 182 -0.66 0.98 -18.59
N SER A 183 -0.38 0.98 -19.90
CA SER A 183 0.28 -0.16 -20.55
C SER A 183 1.71 -0.40 -20.06
N LEU A 184 2.51 0.66 -19.95
CA LEU A 184 3.88 0.55 -19.43
C LEU A 184 3.90 0.15 -17.95
N HIS A 185 2.96 0.67 -17.16
CA HIS A 185 2.86 0.35 -15.74
C HIS A 185 2.30 -1.06 -15.48
N ARG A 186 1.42 -1.58 -16.34
CA ARG A 186 1.04 -3.00 -16.31
C ARG A 186 2.26 -3.90 -16.47
N VAL A 187 3.12 -3.61 -17.46
CA VAL A 187 4.40 -4.34 -17.63
C VAL A 187 5.24 -4.26 -16.38
N HIS A 188 5.37 -3.09 -15.76
CA HIS A 188 6.11 -2.94 -14.51
C HIS A 188 5.58 -3.84 -13.37
N HIS A 189 4.26 -3.99 -13.27
CA HIS A 189 3.61 -4.89 -12.30
C HIS A 189 3.55 -6.36 -12.74
N GLY A 190 4.07 -6.69 -13.91
CA GLY A 190 4.04 -8.03 -14.47
C GLY A 190 5.05 -8.96 -13.82
N GLN A 191 4.61 -10.16 -13.44
CA GLN A 191 5.49 -11.24 -12.99
C GLN A 191 6.02 -12.11 -14.15
N ASN A 192 5.64 -11.81 -15.40
CA ASN A 192 6.15 -12.51 -16.58
C ASN A 192 7.67 -12.31 -16.69
N ASP A 193 8.40 -13.34 -17.11
CA ASP A 193 9.87 -13.29 -17.23
C ASP A 193 10.36 -12.10 -18.10
N ALA A 194 9.60 -11.77 -19.16
CA ALA A 194 9.91 -10.65 -20.05
C ALA A 194 9.76 -9.25 -19.39
N TYR A 195 9.04 -9.18 -18.27
CA TYR A 195 8.60 -7.95 -17.61
C TYR A 195 9.30 -7.67 -16.28
N ILE A 196 10.03 -8.65 -15.73
CA ILE A 196 10.83 -8.48 -14.51
C ILE A 196 11.84 -7.34 -14.68
N ASP A 197 11.91 -6.48 -13.66
CA ASP A 197 12.81 -5.32 -13.58
C ASP A 197 12.67 -4.32 -14.75
N LYS A 198 11.45 -4.12 -15.28
CA LYS A 198 11.16 -3.16 -16.36
C LYS A 198 10.32 -1.96 -15.92
N ASN A 199 10.45 -0.86 -16.66
CA ASN A 199 9.62 0.35 -16.57
C ASN A 199 9.51 0.97 -15.16
N HIS A 200 10.62 1.46 -14.61
CA HIS A 200 10.70 2.03 -13.25
C HIS A 200 10.32 3.51 -13.15
N GLY A 201 10.07 4.22 -14.27
CA GLY A 201 9.67 5.62 -14.25
C GLY A 201 8.39 5.86 -13.43
N GLY A 202 8.30 7.03 -12.79
CA GLY A 202 7.09 7.44 -12.06
C GLY A 202 6.11 8.18 -12.97
N VAL A 203 6.61 9.20 -13.66
CA VAL A 203 5.87 10.01 -14.62
C VAL A 203 6.46 9.87 -16.01
N PHE A 204 7.79 9.96 -16.11
CA PHE A 204 8.46 10.00 -17.40
C PHE A 204 9.06 8.64 -17.79
N SER A 205 8.72 8.15 -18.97
CA SER A 205 9.19 6.86 -19.48
C SER A 205 10.53 6.94 -20.22
N PHE A 206 11.05 8.15 -20.45
CA PHE A 206 12.35 8.32 -21.11
C PHE A 206 13.52 7.88 -20.22
N TRP A 207 13.37 7.88 -18.89
CA TRP A 207 14.38 7.33 -17.97
C TRP A 207 14.64 5.85 -18.24
N ASP A 208 13.57 5.08 -18.45
CA ASP A 208 13.68 3.65 -18.75
C ASP A 208 14.40 3.38 -20.07
N ARG A 209 14.26 4.28 -21.05
CA ARG A 209 14.97 4.17 -22.33
C ARG A 209 16.43 4.55 -22.18
N LEU A 210 16.69 5.65 -21.47
CA LEU A 210 18.04 6.14 -21.21
C LEU A 210 18.89 5.11 -20.45
N PHE A 211 18.29 4.41 -19.48
CA PHE A 211 18.99 3.49 -18.59
C PHE A 211 18.69 2.00 -18.86
N GLY A 212 18.10 1.68 -20.01
CA GLY A 212 17.97 0.32 -20.53
C GLY A 212 16.98 -0.60 -19.79
N THR A 213 15.95 -0.05 -19.15
CA THR A 213 14.90 -0.79 -18.43
C THR A 213 13.54 -0.76 -19.12
N HIS A 214 13.44 -0.15 -20.29
CA HIS A 214 12.18 -0.08 -21.02
C HIS A 214 11.71 -1.44 -21.56
N ALA A 215 10.41 -1.70 -21.46
CA ALA A 215 9.73 -2.80 -22.15
C ALA A 215 8.29 -2.43 -22.54
N GLU A 216 7.82 -2.95 -23.66
CA GLU A 216 6.43 -2.80 -24.11
C GLU A 216 5.57 -4.00 -23.67
N GLU A 217 4.26 -3.78 -23.56
CA GLU A 217 3.28 -4.83 -23.22
C GLU A 217 2.99 -5.74 -24.43
N ARG A 218 3.83 -6.76 -24.64
CA ARG A 218 3.77 -7.66 -25.83
C ARG A 218 2.88 -8.89 -25.65
N GLU A 219 2.68 -9.32 -24.41
CA GLU A 219 1.87 -10.47 -24.00
C GLU A 219 0.96 -10.11 -22.81
N PRO A 220 -0.14 -10.86 -22.59
CA PRO A 220 -1.00 -10.66 -21.43
C PRO A 220 -0.21 -10.67 -20.12
N VAL A 221 -0.39 -9.62 -19.33
CA VAL A 221 0.32 -9.45 -18.07
C VAL A 221 -0.29 -10.36 -17.00
N ARG A 222 0.58 -11.12 -16.32
CA ARG A 222 0.23 -11.83 -15.09
C ARG A 222 0.64 -10.97 -13.90
N TYR A 223 -0.28 -10.73 -12.97
CA TYR A 223 -0.04 -9.90 -11.79
C TYR A 223 0.28 -10.74 -10.56
N GLY A 224 0.76 -10.07 -9.51
CA GLY A 224 1.28 -10.65 -8.29
C GLY A 224 2.81 -10.67 -8.30
N VAL A 225 3.39 -11.42 -7.38
CA VAL A 225 4.84 -11.58 -7.25
C VAL A 225 5.21 -13.05 -7.39
N THR A 226 6.39 -13.35 -7.93
CA THR A 226 6.87 -14.73 -8.17
C THR A 226 6.93 -15.57 -6.90
N THR A 227 7.15 -14.93 -5.75
CA THR A 227 7.04 -15.51 -4.41
C THR A 227 5.79 -14.96 -3.71
N PRO A 228 4.64 -15.65 -3.76
CA PRO A 228 3.34 -15.10 -3.33
C PRO A 228 3.27 -14.86 -1.82
N VAL A 229 2.49 -13.84 -1.43
CA VAL A 229 2.25 -13.50 0.00
C VAL A 229 1.21 -14.41 0.64
N GLY A 230 0.18 -14.83 -0.11
CA GLY A 230 -0.84 -15.78 0.34
C GLY A 230 -1.66 -15.34 1.56
N THR A 231 -1.92 -14.04 1.72
CA THR A 231 -2.70 -13.48 2.84
C THR A 231 -3.39 -12.17 2.44
N PHE A 232 -4.53 -11.89 3.07
CA PHE A 232 -5.21 -10.59 3.00
C PHE A 232 -4.95 -9.72 4.25
N ASP A 233 -4.19 -10.22 5.23
CA ASP A 233 -3.76 -9.47 6.41
C ASP A 233 -2.74 -8.39 5.99
N PRO A 234 -3.09 -7.09 6.10
CA PRO A 234 -2.27 -6.01 5.61
C PRO A 234 -0.97 -5.83 6.42
N ILE A 235 -0.86 -6.38 7.64
CA ILE A 235 0.38 -6.33 8.41
C ILE A 235 1.31 -7.46 7.96
N ARG A 236 0.81 -8.70 7.94
CA ARG A 236 1.62 -9.87 7.50
C ARG A 236 2.16 -9.67 6.09
N LEU A 237 1.36 -9.09 5.20
CA LEU A 237 1.75 -8.77 3.84
C LEU A 237 3.04 -7.91 3.80
N GLN A 238 3.16 -6.90 4.67
CA GLN A 238 4.32 -5.98 4.70
C GLN A 238 5.62 -6.66 5.12
N PHE A 239 5.55 -7.74 5.90
CA PHE A 239 6.73 -8.43 6.43
C PHE A 239 7.01 -9.75 5.72
N SER A 240 6.14 -10.20 4.82
CA SER A 240 6.18 -11.52 4.17
C SER A 240 7.55 -11.83 3.57
N TRP A 241 8.11 -10.91 2.77
CA TRP A 241 9.42 -11.08 2.14
C TRP A 241 10.57 -11.13 3.15
N TRP A 242 10.59 -10.22 4.14
CA TRP A 242 11.65 -10.21 5.15
C TRP A 242 11.58 -11.42 6.07
N CYS A 243 10.40 -11.99 6.34
CA CYS A 243 10.29 -13.26 7.07
C CYS A 243 10.96 -14.41 6.32
N LEU A 244 10.86 -14.47 4.99
CA LEU A 244 11.54 -15.48 4.17
C LEU A 244 13.06 -15.29 4.20
N LEU A 245 13.54 -14.06 4.03
CA LEU A 245 14.97 -13.73 4.14
C LEU A 245 15.51 -14.07 5.53
N TRP A 246 14.77 -13.71 6.58
CA TRP A 246 15.14 -14.01 7.97
C TRP A 246 15.26 -15.52 8.20
N ALA A 247 14.32 -16.32 7.68
CA ALA A 247 14.38 -17.77 7.77
C ALA A 247 15.64 -18.35 7.09
N ASP A 248 16.01 -17.83 5.92
CA ASP A 248 17.24 -18.22 5.23
C ASP A 248 18.50 -17.78 5.99
N ALA A 249 18.51 -16.57 6.57
CA ALA A 249 19.60 -16.05 7.38
C ALA A 249 19.84 -16.90 8.64
N LEU A 250 18.76 -17.40 9.26
CA LEU A 250 18.86 -18.33 10.37
C LEU A 250 19.38 -19.71 9.92
N ALA A 251 18.92 -20.18 8.76
CA ALA A 251 19.20 -21.52 8.26
C ALA A 251 20.61 -21.71 7.67
N THR A 252 21.20 -20.67 7.06
CA THR A 252 22.53 -20.78 6.46
C THR A 252 23.61 -20.97 7.53
N ARG A 253 24.62 -21.79 7.21
CA ARG A 253 25.79 -22.05 8.06
C ARG A 253 26.86 -20.97 7.92
N CYS A 254 26.87 -20.26 6.79
CA CYS A 254 27.84 -19.21 6.51
C CYS A 254 27.44 -17.91 7.21
N TRP A 255 28.22 -17.46 8.19
CA TRP A 255 27.94 -16.22 8.94
C TRP A 255 27.90 -14.98 8.04
N TRP A 256 28.75 -14.95 6.99
CA TRP A 256 28.77 -13.85 6.04
C TRP A 256 27.49 -13.81 5.22
N ASP A 257 26.97 -14.97 4.82
CA ASP A 257 25.69 -15.07 4.11
C ASP A 257 24.52 -14.56 4.95
N LYS A 258 24.57 -14.68 6.28
CA LYS A 258 23.58 -14.08 7.21
C LYS A 258 23.54 -12.55 7.17
N LEU A 259 24.64 -11.92 6.77
CA LEU A 259 24.76 -10.46 6.70
C LEU A 259 24.57 -9.95 5.27
N ARG A 260 25.22 -10.57 4.28
CA ARG A 260 25.13 -10.07 2.91
C ARG A 260 23.78 -10.33 2.25
N LEU A 261 23.01 -11.35 2.66
CA LEU A 261 21.75 -11.70 1.97
C LEU A 261 20.80 -10.50 1.78
N TRP A 262 20.77 -9.58 2.74
CA TRP A 262 19.90 -8.40 2.74
C TRP A 262 20.25 -7.42 1.61
N TRP A 263 21.52 -7.36 1.24
CA TRP A 263 22.06 -6.44 0.24
C TRP A 263 22.42 -7.16 -1.07
N MET A 264 22.13 -8.45 -1.18
CA MET A 264 22.27 -9.18 -2.44
C MET A 264 21.09 -8.89 -3.37
N PRO A 265 21.24 -9.15 -4.69
CA PRO A 265 20.17 -8.95 -5.64
C PRO A 265 18.87 -9.65 -5.24
N THR A 266 17.72 -9.06 -5.57
CA THR A 266 16.40 -9.62 -5.26
C THR A 266 16.30 -11.08 -5.72
N GLY A 267 15.91 -11.96 -4.80
CA GLY A 267 15.82 -13.41 -5.04
C GLY A 267 17.13 -14.18 -4.84
N TRP A 268 18.26 -13.51 -4.59
CA TRP A 268 19.49 -14.19 -4.21
C TRP A 268 19.32 -14.86 -2.84
N ARG A 269 19.81 -16.10 -2.74
CA ARG A 269 19.79 -16.92 -1.52
C ARG A 269 21.13 -17.65 -1.32
N PRO A 270 21.57 -17.89 -0.07
CA PRO A 270 22.76 -18.69 0.24
C PRO A 270 22.66 -20.10 -0.36
N VAL A 271 23.75 -20.61 -0.91
CA VAL A 271 23.75 -21.89 -1.67
C VAL A 271 23.28 -23.05 -0.79
N ASP A 272 23.68 -23.06 0.47
CA ASP A 272 23.39 -24.12 1.43
C ASP A 272 21.92 -24.13 1.90
N VAL A 273 21.11 -23.12 1.60
CA VAL A 273 19.66 -23.09 1.93
C VAL A 273 18.75 -23.20 0.71
N ARG A 274 19.27 -23.13 -0.52
CA ARG A 274 18.46 -23.21 -1.76
C ARG A 274 17.66 -24.49 -1.91
N HIS A 275 18.09 -25.58 -1.27
CA HIS A 275 17.35 -26.84 -1.20
C HIS A 275 16.00 -26.70 -0.48
N ARG A 276 15.79 -25.64 0.31
CA ARG A 276 14.50 -25.28 0.92
C ARG A 276 13.74 -24.37 -0.05
N PRO A 277 12.71 -24.84 -0.74
CA PRO A 277 12.01 -24.02 -1.71
C PRO A 277 11.26 -22.88 -1.01
N TRP A 278 11.30 -21.69 -1.62
CA TRP A 278 10.32 -20.65 -1.31
C TRP A 278 8.99 -20.98 -1.99
N PRO A 279 7.86 -20.43 -1.51
CA PRO A 279 6.60 -20.48 -2.23
C PRO A 279 6.77 -19.94 -3.65
N GLN A 280 6.11 -20.57 -4.62
CA GLN A 280 6.10 -20.12 -6.02
C GLN A 280 4.67 -19.77 -6.42
N MET A 281 4.52 -18.72 -7.22
CA MET A 281 3.23 -18.28 -7.70
C MET A 281 2.66 -19.29 -8.69
N GLY A 282 1.43 -19.76 -8.41
CA GLY A 282 0.72 -20.72 -9.24
C GLY A 282 0.05 -20.09 -10.47
N ALA A 283 -0.70 -20.92 -11.20
CA ALA A 283 -1.59 -20.43 -12.25
C ALA A 283 -2.83 -19.71 -11.67
N GLU A 284 -3.29 -20.16 -10.51
CA GLU A 284 -4.46 -19.61 -9.83
C GLU A 284 -4.07 -18.48 -8.89
N LYS A 285 -4.97 -17.49 -8.79
CA LYS A 285 -4.89 -16.41 -7.83
C LYS A 285 -5.20 -16.93 -6.43
N PHE A 286 -4.56 -16.37 -5.41
CA PHE A 286 -4.93 -16.57 -4.02
C PHE A 286 -6.38 -16.16 -3.80
N GLU A 287 -7.20 -17.14 -3.49
CA GLU A 287 -8.60 -16.96 -3.11
C GLU A 287 -8.96 -18.03 -2.09
N ARG A 288 -9.84 -17.68 -1.16
CA ARG A 288 -10.39 -18.61 -0.18
C ARG A 288 -11.90 -18.54 -0.26
N PRO A 289 -12.60 -19.68 -0.33
CA PRO A 289 -14.06 -19.65 -0.36
C PRO A 289 -14.59 -19.10 0.98
N TYR A 290 -15.48 -18.13 0.90
CA TYR A 290 -16.21 -17.61 2.05
C TYR A 290 -17.68 -17.36 1.68
N PRO A 291 -18.62 -17.41 2.65
CA PRO A 291 -20.05 -17.26 2.38
C PRO A 291 -20.38 -15.94 1.69
N ALA A 292 -21.34 -15.96 0.76
CA ALA A 292 -21.73 -14.76 0.01
C ALA A 292 -22.22 -13.65 0.94
N GLU A 293 -22.89 -14.01 2.03
CA GLU A 293 -23.41 -13.09 3.04
C GLU A 293 -22.29 -12.40 3.83
N LEU A 294 -21.09 -13.00 3.91
CA LEU A 294 -19.92 -12.35 4.50
C LEU A 294 -19.46 -11.15 3.66
N LYS A 295 -19.70 -11.14 2.33
CA LYS A 295 -19.32 -10.01 1.46
C LYS A 295 -19.98 -8.71 1.92
N ALA A 296 -21.27 -8.75 2.23
CA ALA A 296 -22.02 -7.59 2.69
C ALA A 296 -21.51 -7.10 4.05
N TYR A 297 -21.30 -8.02 5.00
CA TYR A 297 -20.73 -7.69 6.32
C TYR A 297 -19.34 -7.06 6.19
N ALA A 298 -18.44 -7.71 5.43
CA ALA A 298 -17.07 -7.26 5.23
C ALA A 298 -17.04 -5.89 4.54
N PHE A 299 -17.91 -5.65 3.55
CA PHE A 299 -18.03 -4.35 2.89
C PHE A 299 -18.47 -3.25 3.86
N VAL A 300 -19.46 -3.49 4.71
CA VAL A 300 -19.89 -2.52 5.73
C VAL A 300 -18.76 -2.24 6.73
N GLN A 301 -18.08 -3.27 7.24
CA GLN A 301 -16.93 -3.09 8.13
C GLN A 301 -15.80 -2.32 7.44
N PHE A 302 -15.50 -2.61 6.17
CA PHE A 302 -14.53 -1.90 5.37
C PHE A 302 -14.83 -0.39 5.31
N VAL A 303 -16.09 -0.01 5.01
CA VAL A 303 -16.52 1.39 4.97
C VAL A 303 -16.36 2.05 6.34
N LEU A 304 -16.76 1.39 7.42
CA LEU A 304 -16.66 1.91 8.79
C LEU A 304 -15.20 2.13 9.22
N ILE A 305 -14.31 1.17 8.94
CA ILE A 305 -12.88 1.26 9.26
C ILE A 305 -12.22 2.41 8.49
N ASN A 306 -12.53 2.55 7.20
CA ASN A 306 -11.96 3.63 6.39
C ASN A 306 -12.54 5.00 6.74
N ALA A 307 -13.83 5.08 7.11
CA ALA A 307 -14.40 6.31 7.67
C ALA A 307 -13.70 6.71 8.98
N LEU A 308 -13.41 5.75 9.86
CA LEU A 308 -12.63 6.01 11.08
C LEU A 308 -11.21 6.48 10.77
N ALA A 309 -10.55 5.93 9.74
CA ALA A 309 -9.25 6.40 9.29
C ALA A 309 -9.28 7.85 8.77
N LEU A 310 -10.35 8.25 8.07
CA LEU A 310 -10.55 9.64 7.66
C LEU A 310 -10.77 10.57 8.86
N VAL A 311 -11.56 10.14 9.86
CA VAL A 311 -11.74 10.89 11.12
C VAL A 311 -10.41 11.03 11.87
N PHE A 312 -9.59 9.98 11.91
CA PHE A 312 -8.24 10.06 12.46
C PHE A 312 -7.41 11.12 11.73
N LEU A 313 -7.37 11.11 10.39
CA LEU A 313 -6.62 12.09 9.61
C LEU A 313 -7.07 13.54 9.87
N ALA A 314 -8.37 13.75 10.04
CA ALA A 314 -8.94 15.07 10.32
C ALA A 314 -8.64 15.57 11.75
N SER A 315 -8.53 14.66 12.72
CA SER A 315 -8.43 15.01 14.15
C SER A 315 -7.04 14.85 14.76
N VAL A 316 -6.14 14.06 14.17
CA VAL A 316 -4.85 13.66 14.78
C VAL A 316 -3.96 14.84 15.15
N ARG A 317 -4.04 15.96 14.42
CA ARG A 317 -3.25 17.18 14.71
C ARG A 317 -3.62 17.85 16.04
N GLN A 318 -4.84 17.61 16.52
CA GLN A 318 -5.38 18.19 17.74
C GLN A 318 -5.49 17.15 18.87
N ALA A 319 -5.37 15.86 18.54
CA ALA A 319 -5.50 14.77 19.48
C ALA A 319 -4.26 14.63 20.39
N ALA A 320 -4.50 14.23 21.64
CA ALA A 320 -3.39 13.81 22.50
C ALA A 320 -2.73 12.54 21.94
N LEU A 321 -1.43 12.36 22.18
CA LEU A 321 -0.66 11.23 21.64
C LEU A 321 -1.28 9.86 21.99
N TRP A 322 -1.79 9.70 23.21
CA TRP A 322 -2.43 8.45 23.63
C TRP A 322 -3.77 8.19 22.91
N GLN A 323 -4.54 9.25 22.60
CA GLN A 323 -5.78 9.14 21.83
C GLN A 323 -5.48 8.75 20.37
N ALA A 324 -4.47 9.40 19.78
CA ALA A 324 -4.00 9.05 18.45
C ALA A 324 -3.50 7.59 18.39
N GLY A 325 -2.72 7.16 19.38
CA GLY A 325 -2.25 5.78 19.51
C GLY A 325 -3.38 4.77 19.64
N LEU A 326 -4.40 5.07 20.47
CA LEU A 326 -5.58 4.20 20.60
C LEU A 326 -6.36 4.09 19.29
N LEU A 327 -6.59 5.21 18.60
CA LEU A 327 -7.27 5.20 17.29
C LEU A 327 -6.50 4.40 16.24
N VAL A 328 -5.17 4.54 16.20
CA VAL A 328 -4.30 3.73 15.33
C VAL A 328 -4.52 2.23 15.62
N LEU A 329 -4.49 1.81 16.89
CA LEU A 329 -4.70 0.41 17.27
C LEU A 329 -6.09 -0.10 16.85
N VAL A 330 -7.14 0.70 17.04
CA VAL A 330 -8.51 0.36 16.64
C VAL A 330 -8.61 0.21 15.12
N ILE A 331 -8.08 1.15 14.34
CA ILE A 331 -8.11 1.10 12.87
C ILE A 331 -7.31 -0.11 12.38
N LEU A 332 -6.08 -0.31 12.87
CA LEU A 332 -5.22 -1.42 12.48
C LEU A 332 -5.83 -2.79 12.80
N SER A 333 -6.38 -2.95 14.00
CA SER A 333 -7.08 -4.20 14.37
C SER A 333 -8.28 -4.46 13.46
N GLY A 334 -8.99 -3.41 13.03
CA GLY A 334 -10.06 -3.50 12.02
C GLY A 334 -9.54 -3.97 10.67
N CYS A 335 -8.49 -3.34 10.15
CA CYS A 335 -7.88 -3.71 8.87
C CYS A 335 -7.38 -5.18 8.87
N VAL A 336 -6.74 -5.62 9.96
CA VAL A 336 -6.28 -7.02 10.14
C VAL A 336 -7.47 -7.96 10.21
N SER A 337 -8.46 -7.66 11.06
CA SER A 337 -9.64 -8.50 11.21
C SER A 337 -10.37 -8.70 9.88
N LEU A 338 -10.53 -7.63 9.11
CA LEU A 338 -11.15 -7.69 7.78
C LEU A 338 -10.36 -8.60 6.83
N GLY A 339 -9.04 -8.49 6.79
CA GLY A 339 -8.18 -9.40 6.02
C GLY A 339 -8.38 -10.86 6.42
N LEU A 340 -8.41 -11.16 7.72
CA LEU A 340 -8.61 -12.51 8.24
C LEU A 340 -10.01 -13.07 7.93
N LEU A 341 -11.05 -12.23 7.85
CA LEU A 341 -12.38 -12.65 7.42
C LEU A 341 -12.35 -13.15 5.96
N PHE A 342 -11.60 -12.48 5.08
CA PHE A 342 -11.44 -12.88 3.68
C PHE A 342 -10.59 -14.15 3.49
N GLU A 343 -9.81 -14.57 4.48
CA GLU A 343 -9.06 -15.85 4.41
C GLU A 343 -9.96 -17.09 4.57
N GLY A 344 -11.27 -16.92 4.81
CA GLY A 344 -12.25 -18.01 4.86
C GLY A 344 -12.10 -18.98 6.05
N ARG A 345 -11.09 -18.80 6.91
CA ARG A 345 -10.87 -19.62 8.10
C ARG A 345 -11.79 -19.16 9.22
N ARG A 346 -12.86 -19.92 9.43
CA ARG A 346 -13.90 -19.59 10.42
C ARG A 346 -13.38 -19.43 11.86
N GLN A 347 -12.32 -20.13 12.24
CA GLN A 347 -11.67 -19.97 13.54
C GLN A 347 -11.12 -18.56 13.75
N LEU A 348 -10.89 -17.81 12.66
CA LEU A 348 -10.43 -16.43 12.73
C LEU A 348 -11.57 -15.43 12.99
N TRP A 349 -12.84 -15.80 12.78
CA TRP A 349 -13.97 -14.90 13.01
C TRP A 349 -14.15 -14.55 14.48
N ARG A 350 -13.64 -15.37 15.41
CA ARG A 350 -13.61 -15.04 16.83
C ARG A 350 -12.79 -13.79 17.12
N TRP A 351 -11.76 -13.50 16.31
CA TRP A 351 -10.96 -12.28 16.46
C TRP A 351 -11.77 -11.03 16.13
N GLU A 352 -12.65 -11.12 15.13
CA GLU A 352 -13.60 -10.05 14.84
C GLU A 352 -14.57 -9.85 16.02
N GLY A 353 -15.07 -10.94 16.60
CA GLY A 353 -15.93 -10.86 17.79
C GLY A 353 -15.23 -10.20 18.99
N VAL A 354 -13.99 -10.60 19.28
CA VAL A 354 -13.16 -9.99 20.35
C VAL A 354 -12.90 -8.51 20.05
N ARG A 355 -12.57 -8.16 18.80
CA ARG A 355 -12.36 -6.77 18.38
C ARG A 355 -13.60 -5.91 18.63
N LEU A 356 -14.77 -6.38 18.21
CA LEU A 356 -16.03 -5.64 18.37
C LEU A 356 -16.40 -5.44 19.85
N LEU A 357 -16.21 -6.47 20.69
CA LEU A 357 -16.44 -6.35 22.13
C LEU A 357 -15.47 -5.35 22.77
N ALA A 358 -14.18 -5.42 22.42
CA ALA A 358 -13.18 -4.47 22.89
C ALA A 358 -13.51 -3.03 22.44
N MET A 359 -13.91 -2.84 21.17
CA MET A 359 -14.32 -1.54 20.65
C MET A 359 -15.57 -0.99 21.33
N ALA A 360 -16.56 -1.83 21.63
CA ALA A 360 -17.74 -1.42 22.38
C ALA A 360 -17.37 -0.96 23.80
N GLY A 361 -16.52 -1.74 24.50
CA GLY A 361 -16.02 -1.39 25.82
C GLY A 361 -15.21 -0.08 25.82
N LEU A 362 -14.34 0.10 24.82
CA LEU A 362 -13.57 1.34 24.63
C LEU A 362 -14.48 2.53 24.34
N ALA A 363 -15.49 2.37 23.49
CA ALA A 363 -16.45 3.43 23.18
C ALA A 363 -17.21 3.88 24.43
N LEU A 364 -17.75 2.94 25.21
CA LEU A 364 -18.45 3.24 26.47
C LEU A 364 -17.52 3.86 27.51
N GLY A 365 -16.32 3.30 27.68
CA GLY A 365 -15.31 3.82 28.59
C GLY A 365 -14.91 5.25 28.22
N TRP A 366 -14.71 5.53 26.93
CA TRP A 366 -14.46 6.89 26.43
C TRP A 366 -15.64 7.83 26.70
N GLY A 367 -16.87 7.35 26.53
CA GLY A 367 -18.10 8.09 26.81
C GLY A 367 -18.22 8.66 28.22
N VAL A 368 -17.61 8.00 29.22
CA VAL A 368 -17.56 8.49 30.61
C VAL A 368 -16.72 9.77 30.75
N TRP A 369 -15.74 9.96 29.88
CA TRP A 369 -14.82 11.11 29.90
C TRP A 369 -15.22 12.24 28.95
N LEU A 370 -16.29 12.05 28.17
CA LEU A 370 -16.75 13.07 27.22
C LEU A 370 -17.58 14.14 27.92
N ALA A 371 -17.57 15.35 27.36
CA ALA A 371 -18.40 16.45 27.85
C ALA A 371 -19.90 16.09 27.81
N SER A 372 -20.71 16.76 28.63
CA SER A 372 -22.16 16.56 28.65
C SER A 372 -22.75 16.71 27.24
N GLY A 373 -23.52 15.69 26.80
CA GLY A 373 -24.11 15.61 25.46
C GLY A 373 -23.34 14.75 24.45
N GLN A 374 -22.09 14.39 24.70
CA GLN A 374 -21.29 13.54 23.80
C GLN A 374 -21.33 12.05 24.17
N TRP A 375 -21.86 11.68 25.34
CA TRP A 375 -22.06 10.29 25.76
C TRP A 375 -22.99 9.51 24.81
N LEU A 376 -23.92 10.19 24.13
CA LEU A 376 -24.79 9.57 23.13
C LEU A 376 -23.98 8.98 21.96
N LEU A 377 -22.91 9.66 21.54
CA LEU A 377 -22.02 9.14 20.49
C LEU A 377 -21.33 7.84 20.92
N ALA A 378 -20.85 7.79 22.16
CA ALA A 378 -20.25 6.58 22.73
C ALA A 378 -21.24 5.40 22.77
N VAL A 379 -22.48 5.65 23.17
CA VAL A 379 -23.55 4.63 23.17
C VAL A 379 -23.89 4.17 21.76
N LEU A 380 -23.97 5.08 20.78
CA LEU A 380 -24.23 4.73 19.38
C LEU A 380 -23.09 3.89 18.78
N LEU A 381 -21.83 4.24 19.05
CA LEU A 381 -20.66 3.47 18.60
C LEU A 381 -20.62 2.07 19.22
N ALA A 382 -20.91 1.97 20.52
CA ALA A 382 -21.03 0.68 21.19
C ALA A 382 -22.19 -0.15 20.62
N GLY A 383 -23.35 0.47 20.39
CA GLY A 383 -24.51 -0.15 19.74
C GLY A 383 -24.19 -0.68 18.33
N LEU A 384 -23.43 0.08 17.53
CA LEU A 384 -22.95 -0.35 16.22
C LEU A 384 -22.04 -1.58 16.30
N CYS A 385 -21.15 -1.61 17.30
CA CYS A 385 -20.28 -2.77 17.53
C CYS A 385 -21.09 -4.02 17.93
N VAL A 386 -22.09 -3.86 18.80
CA VAL A 386 -22.99 -4.95 19.21
C VAL A 386 -23.84 -5.43 18.03
N ALA A 387 -24.39 -4.52 17.22
CA ALA A 387 -25.15 -4.88 16.02
C ALA A 387 -24.29 -5.67 15.02
N SER A 388 -23.03 -5.24 14.82
CA SER A 388 -22.05 -5.95 13.99
C SER A 388 -21.74 -7.34 14.54
N LEU A 389 -21.60 -7.47 15.86
CA LEU A 389 -21.34 -8.74 16.53
C LEU A 389 -22.51 -9.71 16.35
N LEU A 390 -23.74 -9.23 16.54
CA LEU A 390 -24.95 -10.02 16.31
C LEU A 390 -25.06 -10.47 14.85
N TRP A 391 -24.77 -9.59 13.89
CA TRP A 391 -24.73 -9.96 12.48
C TRP A 391 -23.69 -11.06 12.22
N LEU A 392 -22.46 -10.92 12.73
CA LEU A 392 -21.42 -11.94 12.59
C LEU A 392 -21.83 -13.29 13.20
N VAL A 393 -22.46 -13.29 14.38
CA VAL A 393 -22.96 -14.51 15.03
C VAL A 393 -24.03 -15.18 14.17
N LEU A 394 -24.98 -14.42 13.63
CA LEU A 394 -26.04 -14.93 12.75
C LEU A 394 -25.46 -15.55 11.46
N LEU A 395 -24.45 -14.92 10.85
CA LEU A 395 -23.70 -15.48 9.71
C LEU A 395 -23.01 -16.81 10.08
N GLY A 396 -22.43 -16.86 11.28
CA GLY A 396 -21.89 -18.09 11.83
C GLY A 396 -22.95 -19.19 11.90
N TRP A 397 -24.13 -18.91 12.46
CA TRP A 397 -25.16 -19.93 12.64
C TRP A 397 -25.65 -20.48 11.29
N ARG A 398 -25.97 -19.60 10.33
CA ARG A 398 -26.47 -19.99 8.99
C ARG A 398 -25.50 -20.87 8.20
N SER A 399 -24.21 -20.61 8.30
CA SER A 399 -23.19 -21.42 7.62
C SER A 399 -23.00 -22.82 8.24
N ARG A 400 -23.41 -23.05 9.50
CA ARG A 400 -23.43 -24.42 10.09
C ARG A 400 -24.65 -25.21 9.63
N SER A 401 -25.81 -24.55 9.54
CA SER A 401 -27.05 -25.21 9.11
C SER A 401 -27.04 -25.59 7.61
N GLY A 402 -26.24 -24.90 6.78
CA GLY A 402 -26.07 -25.22 5.36
C GLY A 402 -25.04 -26.31 5.03
N GLN A 403 -24.40 -26.94 6.04
CA GLN A 403 -23.54 -28.13 5.86
C GLN A 403 -24.27 -29.45 6.21
N LEU A 404 -25.60 -29.40 6.42
CA LEU A 404 -26.47 -30.55 6.69
C LEU A 404 -27.41 -30.89 5.52
N LEU A 405 -27.17 -30.31 4.34
CA LEU A 405 -27.77 -30.69 3.05
C LEU A 405 -26.63 -30.88 2.05
#